data_AF-A0A6L8FVD9-F1
#
_entry.id   AF-A0A6L8FVD9-F1
#
_cell.length_a   1.000
_cell.length_b   1.000
_cell.length_c   1.000
_cell.angle_alpha   90.00
_cell.angle_beta   90.00
_cell.angle_gamma   90.00
#
_symmetry.space_group_name_H-M   'P 1'
#
loop_
_entity.id
_entity.type
_entity.pdbx_description
1 polymer ?
#
loop_
_entity_poly.entity_id
_entity_poly.type
_entity_poly.pdbx_seq_one_letter_code
_entity_poly.pdbx_strand_id
1 'polypeptide(L)'
;MSTSTLPLFRDQIPTVVAEETSVQRLIVDDWHTHLLGPQAGPQLCLYGIDQQLAYHYVRRKLFAAGHIDPATFYSWSLEQQGDFTWQKLFADAASDPFDEGCRGVVVALEALGLDPIADTLVEARQFYADT
;
A
#
# COMPACT_ATOMS: atom_id res chain seq x y z
N MET A 1 4.99 -11.20 31.14
CA MET A 1 3.59 -10.91 30.79
C MET A 1 2.72 -11.51 31.88
N SER A 2 2.02 -10.67 32.65
CA SER A 2 1.09 -11.14 33.69
C SER A 2 -0.20 -11.53 32.98
N THR A 3 -0.39 -12.82 32.73
CA THR A 3 -1.66 -13.34 32.22
C THR A 3 -2.65 -13.35 33.38
N SER A 4 -3.43 -12.27 33.50
CA SER A 4 -4.59 -12.27 34.39
C SER A 4 -5.50 -13.43 33.99
N THR A 5 -5.72 -14.37 34.90
CA THR A 5 -6.59 -15.55 34.70
C THR A 5 -8.06 -15.24 34.98
N LEU A 6 -8.40 -13.97 35.26
CA LEU A 6 -9.76 -13.55 35.52
C LEU A 6 -10.55 -13.46 34.19
N PRO A 7 -11.80 -13.93 34.17
CA PRO A 7 -12.65 -13.81 32.98
C PRO A 7 -12.92 -12.35 32.63
N LEU A 8 -12.88 -12.03 31.34
CA LEU A 8 -13.20 -10.69 30.83
C LEU A 8 -14.72 -10.47 30.77
N PHE A 9 -15.14 -9.25 31.11
CA PHE A 9 -16.46 -8.75 30.78
C PHE A 9 -16.53 -8.30 29.30
N ARG A 10 -17.73 -8.32 28.70
CA ARG A 10 -17.94 -8.04 27.28
C ARG A 10 -17.37 -6.69 26.84
N ASP A 11 -17.51 -5.67 27.67
CA ASP A 11 -17.01 -4.31 27.44
C ASP A 11 -15.48 -4.21 27.50
N GLN A 12 -14.81 -5.16 28.14
CA GLN A 12 -13.34 -5.24 28.22
C GLN A 12 -12.71 -5.92 27.00
N ILE A 13 -13.47 -6.76 26.29
CA ILE A 13 -12.97 -7.55 25.15
C ILE A 13 -12.32 -6.67 24.08
N PRO A 14 -12.93 -5.58 23.58
CA PRO A 14 -12.33 -4.78 22.51
C PRO A 14 -10.97 -4.19 22.89
N THR A 15 -10.85 -3.69 24.13
CA THR A 15 -9.60 -3.10 24.63
C THR A 15 -8.50 -4.15 24.74
N VAL A 16 -8.80 -5.32 25.30
CA VAL A 16 -7.81 -6.41 25.43
C VAL A 16 -7.40 -6.93 24.06
N VAL A 17 -8.34 -7.11 23.13
CA VAL A 17 -8.00 -7.53 21.75
C VAL A 17 -7.13 -6.48 21.07
N ALA A 18 -7.45 -5.18 21.19
CA ALA A 18 -6.63 -4.11 20.60
C ALA A 18 -5.22 -4.07 21.20
N GLU A 19 -5.07 -4.30 22.50
CA GLU A 19 -3.76 -4.39 23.15
C GLU A 19 -2.97 -5.60 22.63
N GLU A 20 -3.56 -6.80 22.64
CA GLU A 20 -2.88 -8.03 22.24
C GLU A 20 -2.58 -8.10 20.73
N THR A 21 -3.39 -7.42 19.91
CA THR A 21 -3.18 -7.31 18.45
C THR A 21 -2.39 -6.07 18.02
N SER A 22 -1.88 -5.28 18.98
CA SER A 22 -1.05 -4.10 18.68
C SER A 22 0.25 -4.47 17.97
N VAL A 23 0.78 -3.55 17.16
CA VAL A 23 2.03 -3.75 16.40
C VAL A 23 3.26 -4.00 17.28
N GLN A 24 3.20 -3.68 18.57
CA GLN A 24 4.26 -3.95 19.54
C GLN A 24 4.21 -5.38 20.11
N ARG A 25 3.09 -6.09 19.96
CA ARG A 25 2.86 -7.42 20.56
C ARG A 25 2.66 -8.51 19.54
N LEU A 26 1.84 -8.24 18.51
CA LEU A 26 1.49 -9.25 17.52
C LEU A 26 2.63 -9.39 16.51
N ILE A 27 3.23 -10.57 16.48
CA ILE A 27 4.12 -10.99 15.40
C ILE A 27 3.25 -11.64 14.34
N VAL A 28 3.38 -11.18 13.10
CA VAL A 28 2.69 -11.75 11.94
C VAL A 28 3.70 -12.53 11.11
N ASP A 29 3.52 -13.85 11.04
CA ASP A 29 4.25 -14.71 10.13
C ASP A 29 3.46 -14.82 8.82
N ASP A 30 3.87 -14.08 7.80
CA ASP A 30 3.26 -14.17 6.47
C ASP A 30 3.85 -15.37 5.70
N TRP A 31 3.09 -16.46 5.69
CA TRP A 31 3.53 -17.72 5.06
C TRP A 31 3.45 -17.70 3.53
N HIS A 32 2.84 -16.68 2.92
CA HIS A 32 2.70 -16.62 1.47
C HIS A 32 2.83 -15.19 0.94
N THR A 33 4.02 -14.88 0.44
CA THR A 33 4.30 -13.64 -0.25
C THR A 33 4.97 -13.89 -1.59
N HIS A 34 4.94 -12.86 -2.43
CA HIS A 34 5.81 -12.75 -3.60
C HIS A 34 6.98 -11.79 -3.34
N LEU A 35 7.34 -11.57 -2.07
CA LEU A 35 8.43 -10.69 -1.69
C LEU A 35 9.75 -11.46 -1.68
N LEU A 36 10.80 -10.80 -2.15
CA LEU A 36 12.16 -11.31 -2.12
C LEU A 36 13.05 -10.31 -1.38
N GLY A 37 14.02 -10.82 -0.63
CA GLY A 37 14.94 -9.97 0.13
C GLY A 37 15.87 -9.15 -0.78
N PRO A 38 16.53 -8.10 -0.26
CA PRO A 38 17.36 -7.18 -1.05
C PRO A 38 18.46 -7.87 -1.88
N GLN A 39 18.96 -9.01 -1.39
CA GLN A 39 19.99 -9.83 -2.05
C GLN A 39 19.54 -10.37 -3.42
N ALA A 40 18.23 -10.44 -3.68
CA ALA A 40 17.67 -10.87 -4.96
C ALA A 40 17.80 -9.81 -6.08
N GLY A 41 18.21 -8.58 -5.73
CA GLY A 41 18.39 -7.48 -6.67
C GLY A 41 17.10 -6.69 -6.96
N PRO A 42 17.23 -5.48 -7.54
CA PRO A 42 16.13 -4.53 -7.67
C PRO A 42 15.06 -4.96 -8.68
N GLN A 43 15.33 -5.93 -9.55
CA GLN A 43 14.34 -6.49 -10.47
C GLN A 43 13.36 -7.46 -9.79
N LEU A 44 13.70 -7.96 -8.60
CA LEU A 44 12.95 -9.00 -7.88
C LEU A 44 12.49 -8.53 -6.50
N CYS A 45 13.31 -7.75 -5.80
CA CYS A 45 12.92 -7.05 -4.58
C CYS A 45 12.22 -5.74 -4.98
N LEU A 46 10.93 -5.83 -5.29
CA LEU A 46 10.13 -4.67 -5.71
C LEU A 46 9.65 -3.90 -4.48
N TYR A 47 9.95 -2.60 -4.43
CA TYR A 47 9.47 -1.66 -3.41
C TYR A 47 9.39 -0.24 -4.00
N GLY A 48 8.74 0.66 -3.28
CA GLY A 48 8.56 2.06 -3.70
C GLY A 48 7.16 2.40 -4.17
N ILE A 49 6.86 3.70 -4.23
CA ILE A 49 5.53 4.22 -4.56
C ILE A 49 5.11 3.85 -6.00
N ASP A 50 6.02 3.94 -6.96
CA ASP A 50 5.68 3.62 -8.35
C ASP A 50 5.41 2.12 -8.57
N GLN A 51 6.08 1.23 -7.82
CA GLN A 51 5.79 -0.21 -7.84
C GLN A 51 4.39 -0.50 -7.27
N GLN A 52 3.99 0.20 -6.21
CA GLN A 52 2.65 0.09 -5.63
C GLN A 52 1.57 0.59 -6.61
N LEU A 53 1.80 1.73 -7.25
CA LEU A 53 0.86 2.30 -8.24
C LEU A 53 0.78 1.45 -9.52
N ALA A 54 1.88 0.83 -9.92
CA ALA A 54 1.90 -0.11 -11.04
C ALA A 54 1.43 -1.53 -10.66
N TYR A 55 1.05 -1.78 -9.40
CA TYR A 55 0.58 -3.10 -8.96
C TYR A 55 -0.65 -3.53 -9.77
N HIS A 56 -0.70 -4.80 -10.14
CA HIS A 56 -1.66 -5.28 -11.14
C HIS A 56 -3.13 -5.09 -10.73
N TYR A 57 -3.46 -5.10 -9.44
CA TYR A 57 -4.82 -4.77 -8.98
C TYR A 57 -5.14 -3.27 -9.13
N VAL A 58 -4.17 -2.39 -8.89
CA VAL A 58 -4.33 -0.94 -9.02
C VAL A 58 -4.48 -0.56 -10.50
N ARG A 59 -3.51 -0.93 -11.35
CA ARG A 59 -3.56 -0.60 -12.78
C ARG A 59 -4.70 -1.28 -13.53
N ARG A 60 -5.23 -2.42 -13.04
CA ARG A 60 -6.44 -3.03 -13.61
C ARG A 60 -7.60 -2.04 -13.65
N LYS A 61 -7.73 -1.15 -12.66
CA LYS A 61 -8.78 -0.12 -12.62
C LYS A 61 -8.64 0.89 -13.76
N LEU A 62 -7.41 1.28 -14.11
CA LEU A 62 -7.13 2.14 -15.27
C LEU A 62 -7.67 1.53 -16.56
N PHE A 63 -7.36 0.26 -16.78
CA PHE A 63 -7.76 -0.46 -17.99
C PHE A 63 -9.27 -0.70 -18.01
N ALA A 64 -9.87 -1.09 -16.88
CA ALA A 64 -11.31 -1.33 -16.77
C ALA A 64 -12.13 -0.05 -16.99
N ALA A 65 -11.62 1.10 -16.56
CA ALA A 65 -12.24 2.41 -16.80
C ALA A 65 -11.94 2.98 -18.20
N GLY A 66 -11.11 2.31 -19.01
CA GLY A 66 -10.74 2.77 -20.34
C GLY A 66 -9.88 4.03 -20.36
N HIS A 67 -9.16 4.33 -19.26
CA HIS A 67 -8.28 5.50 -19.19
C HIS A 67 -7.06 5.38 -20.13
N ILE A 68 -6.60 4.14 -20.38
CA ILE A 68 -5.46 3.83 -21.23
C ILE A 68 -5.53 2.36 -21.68
N ASP A 69 -4.99 2.05 -22.86
CA ASP A 69 -4.82 0.65 -23.27
C ASP A 69 -3.54 0.03 -22.68
N PRO A 70 -3.49 -1.30 -22.48
CA PRO A 70 -2.33 -1.94 -21.87
C PRO A 70 -1.03 -1.76 -22.65
N ALA A 71 -1.06 -1.74 -23.99
CA ALA A 71 0.17 -1.67 -24.79
C ALA A 71 0.83 -0.29 -24.63
N THR A 72 0.04 0.77 -24.62
CA THR A 72 0.55 2.12 -24.33
C THR A 72 1.08 2.20 -22.90
N PHE A 73 0.35 1.71 -21.90
CA PHE A 73 0.78 1.75 -20.50
C PHE A 73 2.12 1.03 -20.28
N TYR A 74 2.28 -0.18 -20.82
CA TYR A 74 3.51 -0.96 -20.69
C TYR A 74 4.69 -0.42 -21.52
N SER A 75 4.46 0.53 -22.44
CA SER A 75 5.52 1.21 -23.17
C SER A 75 6.21 2.33 -22.37
N TRP A 76 5.59 2.75 -21.27
CA TRP A 76 6.07 3.85 -20.43
C TRP A 76 7.08 3.40 -19.38
N SER A 77 7.90 4.34 -18.90
CA SER A 77 8.73 4.13 -17.72
C SER A 77 7.85 3.87 -16.48
N LEU A 78 8.44 3.27 -15.44
CA LEU A 78 7.71 3.01 -14.20
C LEU A 78 7.22 4.30 -13.53
N GLU A 79 8.01 5.37 -13.57
CA GLU A 79 7.61 6.69 -13.06
C GLU A 79 6.42 7.26 -13.84
N GLN A 80 6.43 7.16 -15.18
CA GLN A 80 5.32 7.59 -16.02
C GLN A 80 4.05 6.79 -15.74
N GLN A 81 4.18 5.48 -15.51
CA GLN A 81 3.07 4.63 -15.08
C GLN A 81 2.53 5.07 -13.72
N GLY A 82 3.42 5.36 -12.76
CA GLY A 82 3.07 5.86 -11.43
C GLY A 82 2.34 7.21 -11.49
N ASP A 83 2.90 8.19 -12.20
CA ASP A 83 2.32 9.52 -12.37
C ASP A 83 0.92 9.46 -12.97
N PHE A 84 0.75 8.67 -14.05
CA PHE A 84 -0.55 8.53 -14.68
C PHE A 84 -1.56 7.82 -13.77
N THR A 85 -1.12 6.80 -13.04
CA THR A 85 -1.97 6.07 -12.10
C THR A 85 -2.42 6.97 -10.95
N TRP A 86 -1.50 7.73 -10.36
CA TRP A 86 -1.79 8.73 -9.34
C TRP A 86 -2.79 9.77 -9.84
N GLN A 87 -2.49 10.36 -11.00
CA GLN A 87 -3.35 11.37 -11.60
C GLN A 87 -4.77 10.83 -11.81
N LYS A 88 -4.92 9.62 -12.37
CA LYS A 88 -6.25 9.11 -12.74
C LYS A 88 -7.06 8.52 -11.59
N LEU A 89 -6.41 7.84 -10.64
CA LEU A 89 -7.12 7.10 -9.60
C LEU A 89 -7.17 7.83 -8.25
N PHE A 90 -6.31 8.84 -8.03
CA PHE A 90 -6.19 9.53 -6.75
C PHE A 90 -6.48 11.03 -6.89
N ALA A 91 -5.98 11.70 -7.93
CA ALA A 91 -6.16 13.15 -8.10
C ALA A 91 -7.42 13.56 -8.92
N ASP A 92 -7.55 13.05 -10.15
CA ASP A 92 -8.66 13.37 -11.08
C ASP A 92 -9.98 12.75 -10.64
N ALA A 93 -9.89 11.52 -10.16
CA ALA A 93 -11.00 10.81 -9.56
C ALA A 93 -10.72 10.75 -8.06
N ALA A 94 -11.62 11.30 -7.25
CA ALA A 94 -11.88 10.66 -5.97
C ALA A 94 -12.31 9.24 -6.34
N SER A 95 -11.35 8.30 -6.31
CA SER A 95 -11.60 6.90 -6.59
C SER A 95 -12.91 6.50 -5.94
N ASP A 96 -13.72 5.69 -6.64
CA ASP A 96 -14.80 4.95 -6.00
C ASP A 96 -14.30 4.52 -4.60
N PRO A 97 -14.93 4.99 -3.50
CA PRO A 97 -14.37 4.95 -2.14
C PRO A 97 -14.09 3.54 -1.59
N PHE A 98 -14.17 2.51 -2.42
CA PHE A 98 -14.14 1.11 -2.07
C PHE A 98 -13.18 0.25 -2.92
N ASP A 99 -12.35 0.81 -3.80
CA ASP A 99 -11.31 -0.02 -4.45
C ASP A 99 -10.18 -0.32 -3.46
N GLU A 100 -10.12 -1.58 -3.01
CA GLU A 100 -9.18 -2.03 -1.99
C GLU A 100 -7.72 -1.91 -2.45
N GLY A 101 -7.45 -2.02 -3.76
CA GLY A 101 -6.11 -1.81 -4.31
C GLY A 101 -5.62 -0.38 -4.10
N CYS A 102 -6.48 0.61 -4.42
CA CYS A 102 -6.17 2.02 -4.19
C CYS A 102 -6.07 2.34 -2.69
N ARG A 103 -6.98 1.78 -1.87
CA ARG A 103 -6.96 1.95 -0.41
C ARG A 103 -5.65 1.45 0.21
N GLY A 104 -5.13 0.31 -0.26
CA GLY A 104 -3.85 -0.23 0.20
C GLY A 104 -2.69 0.76 0.04
N VAL A 105 -2.65 1.50 -1.07
CA VAL A 105 -1.63 2.55 -1.30
C VAL A 105 -1.77 3.68 -0.28
N VAL A 106 -3.00 4.14 -0.01
CA VAL A 106 -3.27 5.19 0.99
C VAL A 106 -2.81 4.76 2.38
N VAL A 107 -3.20 3.56 2.83
CA VAL A 107 -2.82 3.03 4.14
C VAL A 107 -1.30 2.88 4.25
N ALA A 108 -0.62 2.47 3.17
CA ALA A 108 0.83 2.39 3.16
C ALA A 108 1.51 3.77 3.29
N LEU A 109 1.01 4.79 2.59
CA LEU A 109 1.51 6.16 2.72
C LEU A 109 1.32 6.70 4.15
N GLU A 110 0.12 6.55 4.71
CA GLU A 110 -0.18 6.98 6.09
C GLU A 110 0.71 6.27 7.11
N ALA A 111 0.91 4.95 6.97
CA ALA A 111 1.76 4.17 7.87
C ALA A 111 3.24 4.58 7.80
N LEU A 112 3.68 5.11 6.66
CA LEU A 112 5.05 5.62 6.45
C LEU A 112 5.18 7.12 6.82
N GLY A 113 4.09 7.78 7.22
CA GLY A 113 4.07 9.20 7.55
C GLY A 113 4.10 10.13 6.34
N LEU A 114 3.72 9.63 5.16
CA LEU A 114 3.62 10.39 3.92
C LEU A 114 2.19 10.91 3.71
N ASP A 115 2.03 12.02 2.99
CA ASP A 115 0.74 12.62 2.70
C ASP A 115 -0.03 11.83 1.60
N PRO A 116 -1.16 11.17 1.92
CA PRO A 116 -1.94 10.42 0.93
C PRO A 116 -2.75 11.31 -0.03
N ILE A 117 -2.80 12.63 0.21
CA ILE A 117 -3.46 13.61 -0.68
C ILE A 117 -2.45 14.56 -1.33
N ALA A 118 -1.18 14.18 -1.39
CA ALA A 118 -0.12 14.99 -1.99
C ALA A 118 -0.41 15.31 -3.48
N ASP A 119 -0.14 16.56 -3.87
CA ASP A 119 -0.29 17.00 -5.27
C ASP A 119 0.66 16.25 -6.22
N THR A 120 1.80 15.76 -5.72
CA THR A 120 2.82 15.08 -6.50
C THR A 120 3.44 13.92 -5.73
N LEU A 121 4.04 12.97 -6.46
CA LEU A 121 4.74 11.81 -5.89
C LEU A 121 6.18 12.12 -5.44
N VAL A 122 6.64 13.37 -5.52
CA VAL A 122 8.05 13.74 -5.26
C VAL A 122 8.49 13.36 -3.85
N GLU A 123 7.68 13.68 -2.84
CA GLU A 123 7.99 13.36 -1.44
C GLU A 123 8.05 11.85 -1.20
N ALA A 124 7.06 11.10 -1.71
CA ALA A 124 7.03 9.66 -1.59
C ALA A 124 8.24 9.00 -2.29
N ARG A 125 8.61 9.47 -3.49
CA ARG A 125 9.79 8.97 -4.20
C ARG A 125 11.08 9.27 -3.44
N GLN A 126 11.20 10.47 -2.87
CA GLN A 126 12.36 10.85 -2.05
C GLN A 126 12.47 9.96 -0.81
N PHE A 127 11.37 9.71 -0.11
CA PHE A 127 11.34 8.81 1.05
C PHE A 127 11.92 7.43 0.73
N TYR A 128 11.49 6.80 -0.37
CA TYR A 128 11.99 5.48 -0.75
C TYR A 128 13.43 5.48 -1.28
N ALA A 129 13.93 6.62 -1.78
CA ALA A 129 15.32 6.76 -2.21
C ALA A 129 16.29 6.90 -1.03
N ASP A 130 15.81 7.45 0.10
CA ASP A 130 16.59 7.69 1.32
C ASP A 130 16.66 6.46 2.25
N THR A 131 15.85 5.42 1.98
CA THR A 131 15.80 4.14 2.72
C THR A 131 16.57 3.03 2.00
#